data_AF-Q0ZKZ7-F1
#
_entry.id   AF-Q0ZKZ7-F1
#
_cell.length_a   1.000
_cell.length_b   1.000
_cell.length_c   1.000
_cell.angle_alpha   90.00
_cell.angle_beta   90.00
_cell.angle_gamma   90.00
#
_symmetry.space_group_name_H-M   'P 1'
#
loop_
_entity.id
_entity.type
_entity.pdbx_description
1 polymer ?
#
loop_
_entity_poly.entity_id
_entity_poly.type
_entity_poly.pdbx_seq_one_letter_code
_entity_poly.pdbx_strand_id
1 'polypeptide(L)'
;ASSFMSYQSGVLTSCVGKQLNHGVLLVGYNMTGEVPYWVIKNSWGEDWGENGYVRVTMGVNACLLTEYPVSAHVPQSPTPGPSTESEERAPKRVMVEQIICTDMSCTKGCKKTLI
;
A
#
# COMPACT_ATOMS: atom_id res chain seq x y z
N ALA A 1 -12.03 4.95 1.05
CA ALA A 1 -11.96 4.04 -0.11
C ALA A 1 -13.32 3.75 -0.77
N SER A 2 -14.40 4.53 -0.57
CA SER A 2 -15.69 4.23 -1.20
C SER A 2 -15.62 4.22 -2.74
N SER A 3 -14.93 5.18 -3.35
CA SER A 3 -14.71 5.22 -4.80
C SER A 3 -13.78 4.12 -5.33
N PHE A 4 -13.07 3.39 -4.47
CA PHE A 4 -12.13 2.33 -4.89
C PHE A 4 -12.88 1.05 -5.29
N MET A 5 -14.09 0.86 -4.78
CA MET A 5 -14.89 -0.35 -5.06
C MET A 5 -15.20 -0.53 -6.55
N SER A 6 -15.33 0.58 -7.29
CA SER A 6 -15.61 0.56 -8.74
C SER A 6 -14.40 0.92 -9.59
N TYR A 7 -13.22 1.10 -8.99
CA TYR A 7 -12.01 1.47 -9.73
C TYR A 7 -11.47 0.27 -10.51
N GLN A 8 -11.09 0.50 -11.77
CA GLN A 8 -10.46 -0.51 -12.63
C GLN A 8 -9.13 0.00 -13.18
N SER A 9 -9.10 1.22 -13.73
CA SER A 9 -7.88 1.84 -14.26
C SER A 9 -8.04 3.35 -14.43
N GLY A 10 -6.95 4.03 -14.80
CA GLY A 10 -6.94 5.47 -15.06
C GLY A 10 -6.66 6.31 -13.81
N VAL A 11 -6.76 7.64 -13.94
CA VAL A 11 -6.65 8.56 -12.80
C VAL A 11 -8.03 8.81 -12.22
N LEU A 12 -8.22 8.44 -10.96
CA LEU A 12 -9.44 8.71 -10.21
C LEU A 12 -9.51 10.20 -9.86
N THR A 13 -10.29 10.95 -10.64
CA THR A 13 -10.48 12.40 -10.47
C THR A 13 -11.63 12.75 -9.54
N SER A 14 -12.66 11.90 -9.47
CA SER A 14 -13.81 12.08 -8.58
C SER A 14 -13.74 11.13 -7.39
N CYS A 15 -13.14 11.62 -6.29
CA CYS A 15 -13.13 10.91 -5.03
C CYS A 15 -13.56 11.84 -3.89
N VAL A 16 -14.86 11.83 -3.61
CA VAL A 16 -15.44 12.61 -2.52
C VAL A 16 -15.10 11.91 -1.20
N GLY A 17 -14.21 12.51 -0.44
CA GLY A 17 -13.85 12.02 0.88
C GLY A 17 -14.80 12.55 1.96
N LYS A 18 -15.72 11.71 2.42
CA LYS A 18 -16.65 12.04 3.52
C LYS A 18 -16.12 11.60 4.89
N GLN A 19 -15.40 10.48 4.92
CA GLN A 19 -14.89 9.87 6.15
C GLN A 19 -13.69 8.98 5.81
N LEU A 20 -12.66 8.99 6.67
CA LEU A 20 -11.57 8.03 6.61
C LEU A 20 -12.07 6.63 7.01
N ASN A 21 -11.84 5.63 6.15
CA ASN A 21 -12.32 4.27 6.37
C ASN A 21 -11.41 3.17 5.83
N HIS A 22 -10.21 3.52 5.33
CA HIS A 22 -9.25 2.54 4.78
C HIS A 22 -7.82 3.07 4.85
N GLY A 23 -6.85 2.16 5.04
CA GLY A 23 -5.42 2.45 5.03
C GLY A 23 -4.77 1.95 3.74
N VAL A 24 -3.88 2.75 3.17
CA VAL A 24 -3.15 2.45 1.92
C VAL A 24 -1.72 2.99 1.99
N LEU A 25 -0.87 2.63 1.02
CA LEU A 25 0.51 3.09 0.95
C LEU A 25 0.73 4.00 -0.27
N LEU A 26 1.16 5.23 -0.03
CA LEU A 26 1.60 6.14 -1.09
C LEU A 26 3.02 5.76 -1.53
N VAL A 27 3.21 5.49 -2.82
CA VAL A 27 4.50 4.97 -3.36
C VAL A 27 5.13 5.87 -4.41
N GLY A 28 4.41 6.88 -4.89
CA GLY A 28 4.92 7.80 -5.90
C GLY A 28 3.90 8.82 -6.34
N TYR A 29 4.29 9.64 -7.31
CA TYR A 29 3.45 10.65 -7.95
C TYR A 29 3.95 10.98 -9.35
N ASN A 30 3.10 11.64 -10.14
CA ASN A 30 3.49 12.24 -11.40
C ASN A 30 2.78 13.60 -11.56
N MET A 31 3.56 14.64 -11.82
CA MET A 31 3.07 16.01 -12.04
C MET A 31 3.19 16.48 -13.49
N THR A 32 3.80 15.69 -14.39
CA THR A 32 4.12 16.13 -15.76
C THR A 32 3.01 15.85 -16.78
N GLY A 33 1.98 15.09 -16.39
CA GLY A 33 0.82 14.80 -17.23
C GLY A 33 -0.29 15.85 -17.11
N GLU A 34 -1.31 15.74 -17.96
CA GLU A 34 -2.48 16.64 -17.96
C GLU A 34 -3.23 16.64 -16.62
N VAL A 35 -3.31 15.48 -15.96
CA VAL A 35 -3.87 15.33 -14.62
C VAL A 35 -2.76 14.84 -13.69
N PRO A 36 -2.19 15.70 -12.82
CA PRO A 36 -1.26 15.29 -11.78
C PRO A 36 -1.89 14.26 -10.83
N TYR A 37 -1.18 13.16 -10.52
CA TYR A 37 -1.70 12.06 -9.71
C TYR A 37 -0.71 11.47 -8.71
N TRP A 38 -1.24 10.99 -7.58
CA TRP A 38 -0.57 10.09 -6.66
C TRP A 38 -0.64 8.65 -7.17
N VAL A 39 0.39 7.86 -6.91
CA VAL A 39 0.39 6.40 -7.09
C VAL A 39 0.28 5.76 -5.71
N ILE A 40 -0.77 4.97 -5.53
CA ILE A 40 -1.12 4.37 -4.24
C ILE A 40 -1.19 2.85 -4.40
N LYS A 41 -0.45 2.12 -3.56
CA LYS A 41 -0.52 0.67 -3.44
C LYS A 41 -1.68 0.29 -2.53
N ASN A 42 -2.55 -0.60 -2.99
CA ASN A 42 -3.65 -1.16 -2.22
C ASN A 42 -3.32 -2.59 -1.72
N SER A 43 -4.23 -3.18 -0.95
CA SER A 43 -4.08 -4.50 -0.32
C SER A 43 -5.15 -5.51 -0.76
N TRP A 44 -5.76 -5.31 -1.93
CA TRP A 44 -6.87 -6.13 -2.44
C TRP A 44 -6.46 -7.14 -3.53
N GLY A 45 -5.17 -7.46 -3.61
CA GLY A 45 -4.61 -8.34 -4.64
C GLY A 45 -4.28 -7.60 -5.94
N GLU A 46 -3.55 -8.28 -6.83
CA GLU A 46 -3.06 -7.71 -8.09
C GLU A 46 -4.17 -7.61 -9.15
N ASP A 47 -5.22 -8.45 -9.06
CA ASP A 47 -6.35 -8.43 -9.99
C ASP A 47 -7.23 -7.17 -9.86
N TRP A 48 -7.08 -6.41 -8.78
CA TRP A 48 -7.81 -5.17 -8.56
C TRP A 48 -7.04 -3.97 -9.09
N GLY A 49 -7.73 -3.07 -9.78
CA GLY A 49 -7.14 -1.82 -10.26
C GLY A 49 -6.03 -2.04 -11.27
N GLU A 50 -4.98 -1.23 -11.18
CA GLU A 50 -3.81 -1.32 -12.05
C GLU A 50 -2.74 -2.20 -11.38
N ASN A 51 -2.88 -3.51 -11.47
CA ASN A 51 -2.00 -4.50 -10.82
C ASN A 51 -1.90 -4.30 -9.29
N GLY A 52 -3.02 -4.02 -8.63
CA GLY A 52 -3.09 -3.72 -7.19
C GLY A 52 -2.86 -2.25 -6.82
N TYR A 53 -2.73 -1.37 -7.80
CA TYR A 53 -2.52 0.07 -7.59
C TYR A 53 -3.71 0.91 -8.05
N VAL A 54 -3.76 2.14 -7.54
CA VAL A 54 -4.69 3.19 -7.98
C VAL A 54 -3.95 4.50 -8.16
N ARG A 55 -4.29 5.23 -9.22
CA ARG A 55 -3.87 6.62 -9.41
C ARG A 55 -4.97 7.56 -8.98
N VAL A 56 -4.66 8.53 -8.13
CA VAL A 56 -5.65 9.49 -7.59
C VAL A 56 -5.19 10.92 -7.86
N THR A 57 -6.10 11.78 -8.31
CA THR A 57 -5.77 13.18 -8.63
C THR A 57 -5.15 13.92 -7.44
N MET A 58 -4.17 14.78 -7.72
CA MET A 58 -3.46 15.59 -6.73
C MET A 58 -4.09 16.98 -6.56
N GLY A 59 -3.71 17.68 -5.49
CA GLY A 59 -4.02 19.10 -5.30
C GLY A 59 -5.39 19.43 -4.72
N VAL A 60 -6.29 18.45 -4.59
CA VAL A 60 -7.68 18.68 -4.14
C VAL A 60 -8.07 17.86 -2.89
N ASN A 61 -7.10 17.30 -2.18
CA ASN A 61 -7.31 16.37 -1.06
C ASN A 61 -8.34 15.26 -1.39
N ALA A 62 -8.26 14.72 -2.61
CA ALA A 62 -9.15 13.66 -3.09
C ALA A 62 -9.14 12.47 -2.11
N CYS A 63 -10.29 11.87 -1.81
CA CYS A 63 -10.37 10.77 -0.83
C CYS A 63 -9.86 11.08 0.60
N LEU A 64 -9.61 12.35 0.98
CA LEU A 64 -9.00 12.72 2.26
C LEU A 64 -7.57 12.16 2.46
N LEU A 65 -6.81 11.99 1.38
CA LEU A 65 -5.47 11.38 1.41
C LEU A 65 -4.41 12.17 2.19
N THR A 66 -4.64 13.44 2.52
CA THR A 66 -3.72 14.24 3.36
C THR A 66 -4.08 14.28 4.84
N GLU A 67 -5.16 13.64 5.29
CA GLU A 67 -5.63 13.77 6.68
C GLU A 67 -4.77 13.00 7.69
N TYR A 68 -4.18 11.85 7.30
CA TYR A 68 -3.38 11.03 8.22
C TYR A 68 -2.16 10.38 7.54
N PRO A 69 -1.22 11.16 6.98
CA PRO A 69 0.04 10.64 6.48
C PRO A 69 0.99 10.31 7.65
N VAL A 70 1.51 9.08 7.67
CA VAL A 70 2.47 8.62 8.67
C VAL A 70 3.61 7.85 8.01
N SER A 71 4.80 7.92 8.59
CA SER A 71 5.97 7.15 8.17
C SER A 71 6.74 6.67 9.39
N ALA A 72 7.27 5.45 9.33
CA ALA A 72 8.15 4.94 10.36
C ALA A 72 9.56 5.52 10.16
N HIS A 73 10.18 6.00 11.24
CA HIS A 73 11.60 6.31 11.25
C HIS A 73 12.37 5.06 11.71
N VAL A 74 13.18 4.49 10.82
CA VAL A 74 14.05 3.36 11.14
C VAL A 74 15.47 3.88 11.31
N PRO A 75 16.04 3.86 12.54
CA PRO A 75 17.43 4.24 12.74
C PRO A 75 18.35 3.38 11.88
N GLN A 76 19.33 4.01 11.21
CA GLN A 76 20.39 3.25 10.56
C GLN A 76 21.13 2.44 11.63
N SER A 77 21.32 1.14 11.39
CA SER A 77 22.14 0.31 12.29
C SER A 77 23.56 0.88 12.33
N PRO A 78 24.20 0.99 13.51
CA PRO A 78 25.49 1.67 13.67
C PRO A 78 26.70 0.89 13.10
N THR A 79 26.52 0.04 12.08
CA THR A 79 27.61 -0.72 11.48
C THR A 79 27.77 -0.36 10.01
N PRO A 80 28.84 0.35 9.62
CA PRO A 80 29.29 0.31 8.24
C PRO A 80 29.85 -1.10 8.00
N GLY A 81 29.00 -2.00 7.50
CA GLY A 81 29.50 -3.21 6.86
C GLY A 81 30.37 -2.83 5.66
N PRO A 82 31.36 -3.66 5.27
CA PRO A 82 32.14 -3.39 4.06
C PRO A 82 31.16 -3.22 2.90
N SER A 83 31.41 -2.21 2.06
CA SER A 83 30.66 -1.92 0.85
C SER A 83 30.59 -3.18 -0.01
N THR A 84 29.53 -3.96 0.19
CA THR A 84 29.21 -5.09 -0.64
C THR A 84 28.38 -4.47 -1.74
N GLU A 85 28.92 -4.45 -2.96
CA GLU A 85 28.13 -4.20 -4.15
C GLU A 85 26.80 -4.95 -3.99
N SER A 86 25.70 -4.21 -4.15
CA SER A 86 24.37 -4.77 -4.16
C SER A 86 24.26 -5.67 -5.38
N GLU A 87 24.74 -6.91 -5.28
CA GLU A 87 24.16 -7.98 -6.06
C GLU A 87 22.68 -8.00 -5.72
N GLU A 88 21.87 -7.66 -6.73
CA GLU A 88 20.42 -7.85 -6.73
C GLU A 88 20.13 -9.35 -6.59
N ARG A 89 20.31 -9.85 -5.36
CA ARG A 89 19.88 -11.19 -5.02
C ARG A 89 18.38 -11.09 -4.90
N ALA A 90 17.68 -11.65 -5.89
CA ALA A 90 16.24 -11.85 -5.85
C ALA A 90 15.85 -12.24 -4.40
N PRO A 91 14.85 -11.57 -3.78
CA PRO A 91 14.50 -11.84 -2.41
C PRO A 91 14.26 -13.34 -2.27
N LYS A 92 15.04 -13.98 -1.38
CA LYS A 92 14.83 -15.41 -1.06
C LYS A 92 13.36 -15.55 -0.74
N ARG A 93 12.68 -16.52 -1.36
CA ARG A 93 11.25 -16.79 -1.13
C ARG A 93 11.03 -16.91 0.38
N VAL A 94 10.49 -15.86 0.99
CA VAL A 94 10.20 -15.84 2.42
C VAL A 94 8.88 -16.56 2.56
N MET A 95 8.91 -17.75 3.15
CA MET A 95 7.69 -18.46 3.55
C MET A 95 7.08 -17.68 4.71
N VAL A 96 5.90 -17.11 4.50
CA VAL A 96 5.14 -16.40 5.52
C VAL A 96 4.22 -17.40 6.20
N GLU A 97 4.28 -17.48 7.53
CA GLU A 97 3.31 -18.26 8.31
C GLU A 97 2.06 -17.42 8.53
N GLN A 98 1.03 -17.66 7.72
CA GLN A 98 -0.28 -17.04 7.91
C GLN A 98 -1.04 -17.78 9.01
N ILE A 99 -1.51 -17.02 10.01
CA ILE A 99 -2.35 -17.55 11.09
C ILE A 99 -3.77 -17.01 10.90
N ILE A 100 -4.74 -17.90 10.74
CA ILE A 100 -6.17 -17.56 10.64
C ILE A 100 -6.88 -18.13 11.86
N CYS A 101 -7.63 -17.29 12.56
CA CYS A 101 -8.20 -17.60 13.88
C CYS A 101 -9.71 -17.34 13.84
N THR A 102 -10.47 -18.08 14.65
CA THR A 102 -11.94 -17.95 14.67
C THR A 102 -12.42 -16.79 15.53
N ASP A 103 -11.58 -16.30 16.43
CA ASP A 103 -11.83 -15.14 17.28
C ASP A 103 -10.91 -13.97 16.93
N MET A 104 -11.38 -12.76 17.19
CA MET A 104 -10.68 -11.51 16.85
C MET A 104 -9.41 -11.29 17.66
N SER A 105 -9.28 -11.94 18.83
CA SER A 105 -8.07 -11.91 19.66
C SER A 105 -7.03 -12.96 19.22
N CYS A 106 -7.37 -13.80 18.24
CA CYS A 106 -6.55 -14.92 17.79
C CYS A 106 -6.07 -15.85 18.92
N THR A 107 -7.02 -16.27 19.76
CA THR A 107 -6.76 -17.17 20.89
C THR A 107 -7.42 -18.54 20.73
N LYS A 108 -8.35 -18.71 19.78
CA LYS A 108 -9.16 -19.90 19.56
C LYS A 108 -9.29 -20.23 18.08
N GLY A 109 -9.22 -21.53 17.77
CA GLY A 109 -9.44 -22.04 16.42
C GLY A 109 -8.38 -21.59 15.40
N CYS A 110 -7.16 -21.31 15.84
CA CYS A 110 -6.09 -20.82 14.98
C CYS A 110 -5.54 -21.95 14.09
N LYS A 111 -5.52 -21.72 12.78
CA LYS A 111 -4.85 -22.56 11.79
C LYS A 111 -3.68 -21.81 11.19
N LYS A 112 -2.55 -22.52 11.08
CA LYS A 112 -1.30 -22.02 10.51
C LYS A 112 -1.16 -22.58 9.11
N THR A 113 -0.90 -21.70 8.14
CA THR A 113 -0.64 -22.06 6.76
C THR A 113 0.63 -21.38 6.32
N LEU A 114 1.53 -22.14 5.68
CA LEU A 114 2.73 -21.58 5.06
C LEU A 114 2.38 -21.13 3.65
N ILE A 115 2.70 -19.88 3.32
CA ILE A 115 2.53 -19.24 2.00
C ILE A 115 3.83 -18.66 1.48
#